data_AF-A0A7S0E2I5-F1
#
_entry.id   AF-A0A7S0E2I5-F1
#
_cell.length_a   1.000
_cell.length_b   1.000
_cell.length_c   1.000
_cell.angle_alpha   90.00
_cell.angle_beta   90.00
_cell.angle_gamma   90.00
#
_symmetry.space_group_name_H-M   'P 1'
#
loop_
_entity.id
_entity.type
_entity.pdbx_description
1 polymer ?
#
loop_
_entity_poly.entity_id
_entity_poly.type
_entity_poly.pdbx_seq_one_letter_code
_entity_poly.pdbx_strand_id
1 'polypeptide(L)'
;LIKSAADAKARLQRLRTGKVYSQQKFNLMREESEGYAKLIVDLEQGLALTEDNVERVANNIQSLIAYFNLDPNRVLDVVLDCFESCLNQPCYFILIKKFSATSLIQVLGFKFHGHMKAGTRPPSSLFKLVATLCKNKVIHVSDIYPYL
;
A
#
# COMPACT_ATOMS: atom_id res chain seq x y z
N LEU A 1 -29.24 5.82 21.58
CA LEU A 1 -29.88 5.06 22.68
C LEU A 1 -30.21 3.66 22.17
N ILE A 2 -29.83 2.60 22.91
CA ILE A 2 -30.13 1.20 22.57
C ILE A 2 -31.64 1.00 22.71
N LYS A 3 -32.32 0.58 21.63
CA LYS A 3 -33.79 0.57 21.57
C LYS A 3 -34.40 -0.72 22.13
N SER A 4 -33.65 -1.82 22.23
CA SER A 4 -34.13 -3.11 22.77
C SER A 4 -33.00 -4.03 23.25
N ALA A 5 -33.36 -5.05 24.03
CA ALA A 5 -32.43 -6.14 24.45
C ALA A 5 -31.89 -6.95 23.25
N ALA A 6 -32.66 -7.04 22.16
CA ALA A 6 -32.23 -7.68 20.91
C ALA A 6 -31.12 -6.86 20.21
N ASP A 7 -31.24 -5.52 20.19
CA ASP A 7 -30.22 -4.62 19.64
C ASP A 7 -28.92 -4.66 20.45
N ALA A 8 -29.03 -4.77 21.78
CA ALA A 8 -27.88 -4.96 22.66
C ALA A 8 -27.15 -6.27 22.34
N LYS A 9 -27.91 -7.38 22.17
CA LYS A 9 -27.36 -8.70 21.82
C LYS A 9 -26.70 -8.70 20.45
N ALA A 10 -27.32 -8.10 19.43
CA ALA A 10 -26.75 -7.98 18.09
C ALA A 10 -25.47 -7.12 18.09
N ARG A 11 -25.45 -6.00 18.82
CA ARG A 11 -24.24 -5.17 18.96
C ARG A 11 -23.12 -5.93 19.67
N LEU A 12 -23.45 -6.70 20.71
CA LEU A 12 -22.47 -7.50 21.46
C LEU A 12 -21.92 -8.66 20.61
N GLN A 13 -22.74 -9.27 19.76
CA GLN A 13 -22.29 -10.24 18.75
C GLN A 13 -21.36 -9.60 17.71
N ARG A 14 -21.67 -8.40 17.20
CA ARG A 14 -20.79 -7.66 16.28
C ARG A 14 -19.45 -7.27 16.93
N LEU A 15 -19.47 -6.88 18.20
CA LEU A 15 -18.24 -6.57 18.95
C LEU A 15 -17.39 -7.82 19.20
N ARG A 16 -18.01 -8.94 19.59
CA ARG A 16 -17.31 -10.21 19.79
C ARG A 16 -16.72 -10.75 18.50
N THR A 17 -17.49 -10.75 17.40
CA THR A 17 -17.01 -11.18 16.09
C THR A 17 -15.92 -10.26 15.57
N GLY A 18 -16.07 -8.93 15.71
CA GLY A 18 -15.01 -7.97 15.40
C GLY A 18 -13.71 -8.31 16.13
N LYS A 19 -13.76 -8.48 17.45
CA LYS A 19 -12.56 -8.79 18.26
C LYS A 19 -11.88 -10.12 17.90
N VAL A 20 -12.66 -11.13 17.54
CA VAL A 20 -12.13 -12.48 17.25
C VAL A 20 -11.59 -12.61 15.82
N TYR A 21 -12.19 -11.89 14.86
CA TYR A 21 -11.89 -12.08 13.43
C TYR A 21 -11.17 -10.90 12.77
N SER A 22 -11.10 -9.72 13.41
CA SER A 22 -10.28 -8.63 12.87
C SER A 22 -8.81 -8.88 13.19
N GLN A 23 -8.00 -9.13 12.16
CA GLN A 23 -6.56 -8.94 12.29
C GLN A 23 -6.30 -7.44 12.45
N GLN A 24 -5.68 -7.05 13.57
CA GLN A 24 -5.26 -5.68 13.77
C GLN A 24 -4.14 -5.38 12.77
N LYS A 25 -4.42 -4.56 11.77
CA LYS A 25 -3.43 -4.05 10.82
C LYS A 25 -3.29 -2.55 11.01
N PHE A 26 -2.06 -2.08 11.15
CA PHE A 26 -1.77 -0.67 11.27
C PHE A 26 -1.62 -0.07 9.89
N ASN A 27 -2.51 0.87 9.56
CA ASN A 27 -2.57 1.52 8.26
C ASN A 27 -1.99 2.93 8.30
N LEU A 28 -1.85 3.52 9.48
CA LEU A 28 -1.41 4.89 9.66
C LEU A 28 -0.02 4.91 10.29
N MET A 29 0.83 5.82 9.82
CA MET A 29 2.21 5.96 10.30
C MET A 29 2.30 6.15 11.83
N ARG A 30 1.30 6.83 12.41
CA ARG A 30 1.22 7.07 13.86
C ARG A 30 0.78 5.86 14.69
N GLU A 31 0.17 4.86 14.05
CA GLU A 31 -0.30 3.65 14.73
C GLU A 31 0.86 2.70 15.00
N GLU A 32 1.83 2.62 14.06
CA GLU A 32 3.08 1.91 14.27
C GLU A 32 4.27 2.61 13.59
N SER A 33 4.82 3.61 14.28
CA SER A 33 5.90 4.44 13.73
C SER A 33 7.21 3.69 13.52
N GLU A 34 7.51 2.66 14.33
CA GLU A 34 8.77 1.93 14.21
C GLU A 34 8.79 1.08 12.94
N GLY A 35 7.72 0.33 12.70
CA GLY A 35 7.59 -0.53 11.51
C GLY A 35 7.67 0.26 10.22
N TYR A 36 6.99 1.41 10.15
CA TYR A 36 7.05 2.28 8.99
C TYR A 36 8.39 3.01 8.83
N ALA A 37 9.05 3.41 9.93
CA ALA A 37 10.39 3.99 9.84
C ALA A 37 11.40 2.99 9.29
N LYS A 38 11.37 1.73 9.77
CA LYS A 38 12.22 0.65 9.25
C LYS A 38 11.92 0.34 7.79
N LEU A 39 10.65 0.33 7.38
CA LEU A 39 10.27 0.18 5.97
C LEU A 39 10.89 1.26 5.08
N ILE A 40 10.77 2.53 5.48
CA ILE A 40 11.33 3.66 4.72
C ILE A 40 12.85 3.58 4.66
N VAL A 41 13.51 3.23 5.77
CA VAL A 41 14.96 3.04 5.82
C VAL A 41 15.40 1.92 4.86
N ASP A 42 14.72 0.78 4.84
CA ASP A 42 15.04 -0.32 3.94
C ASP A 42 14.81 0.04 2.46
N LEU A 43 13.86 0.93 2.16
CA LEU A 43 13.56 1.42 0.81
C LEU A 43 14.51 2.56 0.35
N GLU A 44 14.99 3.42 1.26
CA GLU A 44 15.73 4.65 0.94
C GLU A 44 17.24 4.58 1.24
N GLN A 45 17.68 3.86 2.29
CA GLN A 45 19.05 3.98 2.84
C GLN A 45 20.03 2.87 2.40
N GLY A 46 19.58 1.82 1.73
CA GLY A 46 20.27 0.51 1.74
C GLY A 46 21.30 0.17 0.66
N LEU A 47 21.76 1.12 -0.19
CA LEU A 47 22.28 0.93 -1.56
C LEU A 47 21.13 1.07 -2.56
N ALA A 48 21.38 1.65 -3.74
CA ALA A 48 20.42 1.61 -4.85
C ALA A 48 19.79 0.21 -4.90
N LEU A 49 18.47 0.12 -5.01
CA LEU A 49 17.81 -1.17 -5.09
C LEU A 49 18.41 -1.89 -6.31
N THR A 50 19.20 -2.93 -6.07
CA THR A 50 19.95 -3.66 -7.09
C THR A 50 19.40 -5.06 -7.23
N GLU A 51 19.76 -5.72 -8.32
CA GLU A 51 19.41 -7.13 -8.53
C GLU A 51 19.95 -8.03 -7.41
N ASP A 52 21.10 -7.69 -6.81
CA ASP A 52 21.72 -8.46 -5.73
C ASP A 52 20.99 -8.34 -4.39
N ASN A 53 20.32 -7.21 -4.11
CA ASN A 53 19.73 -6.94 -2.80
C ASN A 53 18.19 -6.98 -2.79
N VAL A 54 17.53 -6.89 -3.95
CA VAL A 54 16.07 -6.69 -4.03
C VAL A 54 15.26 -7.82 -3.41
N GLU A 55 15.67 -9.08 -3.54
CA GLU A 55 14.97 -10.22 -2.92
C GLU A 55 15.13 -10.20 -1.39
N ARG A 56 16.30 -9.77 -0.89
CA ARG A 56 16.50 -9.57 0.56
C ARG A 56 15.58 -8.47 1.08
N VAL A 57 15.51 -7.33 0.39
CA VAL A 57 14.62 -6.21 0.73
C VAL A 57 13.15 -6.67 0.68
N ALA A 58 12.75 -7.44 -0.34
CA ALA A 58 11.39 -7.97 -0.43
C ALA A 58 11.03 -8.86 0.77
N ASN A 59 11.94 -9.74 1.19
CA ASN A 59 11.75 -10.61 2.35
C ASN A 59 11.71 -9.80 3.66
N ASN A 60 12.53 -8.74 3.78
CA ASN A 60 12.48 -7.81 4.90
C ASN A 60 11.13 -7.10 4.98
N ILE A 61 10.62 -6.59 3.86
CA ILE A 61 9.30 -5.92 3.79
C ILE A 61 8.19 -6.89 4.25
N GLN A 62 8.20 -8.13 3.77
CA GLN A 62 7.25 -9.16 4.23
C GLN A 62 7.38 -9.44 5.73
N SER A 63 8.60 -9.47 6.25
CA SER A 63 8.86 -9.66 7.68
C SER A 63 8.37 -8.46 8.51
N LEU A 64 8.53 -7.23 8.01
CA LEU A 64 8.00 -6.03 8.65
C LEU A 64 6.47 -6.02 8.67
N ILE A 65 5.82 -6.37 7.55
CA ILE A 65 4.36 -6.52 7.47
C ILE A 65 3.86 -7.50 8.54
N ALA A 66 4.51 -8.66 8.66
CA ALA A 66 4.11 -9.68 9.62
C ALA A 66 4.41 -9.29 11.08
N TYR A 67 5.62 -8.81 11.36
CA TYR A 67 6.08 -8.53 12.72
C TYR A 67 5.38 -7.32 13.33
N PHE A 68 5.30 -6.22 12.57
CA PHE A 68 4.67 -4.99 13.02
C PHE A 68 3.18 -4.94 12.69
N ASN A 69 2.60 -5.98 12.08
CA ASN A 69 1.21 -5.99 11.61
C ASN A 69 0.88 -4.78 10.71
N LEU A 70 1.78 -4.39 9.81
CA LEU A 70 1.52 -3.26 8.89
C LEU A 70 0.44 -3.64 7.87
N ASP A 71 -0.38 -2.66 7.47
CA ASP A 71 -1.33 -2.86 6.38
C ASP A 71 -0.59 -3.00 5.04
N PRO A 72 -0.74 -4.13 4.32
CA PRO A 72 -0.02 -4.36 3.06
C PRO A 72 -0.34 -3.35 1.95
N ASN A 73 -1.56 -2.81 1.92
CA ASN A 73 -1.91 -1.80 0.91
C ASN A 73 -1.23 -0.46 1.24
N ARG A 74 -1.09 -0.12 2.53
CA ARG A 74 -0.30 1.04 2.93
C ARG A 74 1.20 0.84 2.66
N VAL A 75 1.73 -0.35 2.89
CA VAL A 75 3.12 -0.66 2.55
C VAL A 75 3.34 -0.52 1.03
N LEU A 76 2.43 -1.06 0.21
CA LEU A 76 2.46 -0.88 -1.24
C LEU A 76 2.42 0.59 -1.64
N ASP A 77 1.57 1.39 -0.99
CA ASP A 77 1.46 2.83 -1.23
C ASP A 77 2.80 3.57 -1.00
N VAL A 78 3.54 3.19 0.06
CA VAL A 78 4.89 3.71 0.35
C VAL A 78 5.92 3.23 -0.68
N VAL A 79 5.88 1.95 -1.08
CA VAL A 79 6.76 1.42 -2.14
C VAL A 79 6.55 2.18 -3.45
N LEU A 80 5.31 2.52 -3.79
CA LEU A 80 4.97 3.31 -4.98
C LEU A 80 5.47 4.77 -4.86
N ASP A 81 5.39 5.39 -3.68
CA ASP A 81 5.93 6.74 -3.44
C ASP A 81 7.46 6.78 -3.63
N CYS A 82 8.18 5.78 -3.12
CA CYS A 82 9.61 5.65 -3.36
C CYS A 82 9.93 5.40 -4.84
N PHE A 83 9.15 4.55 -5.52
CA PHE A 83 9.34 4.31 -6.95
C PHE A 83 9.06 5.54 -7.81
N GLU A 84 8.05 6.34 -7.45
CA GLU A 84 7.73 7.61 -8.12
C GLU A 84 8.91 8.59 -8.11
N SER A 85 9.70 8.56 -7.04
CA SER A 85 10.94 9.36 -6.88
C SER A 85 12.12 8.80 -7.70
N CYS A 86 12.06 7.52 -8.09
CA CYS A 86 13.16 6.76 -8.67
C CYS A 86 12.74 5.89 -9.88
N LEU A 87 11.99 6.45 -10.83
CA LEU A 87 11.38 5.70 -11.96
C LEU A 87 12.36 4.92 -12.86
N ASN A 88 13.66 5.21 -12.78
CA ASN A 88 14.71 4.51 -13.53
C ASN A 88 15.23 3.24 -12.85
N GLN A 89 14.72 2.87 -11.67
CA GLN A 89 15.14 1.70 -10.90
C GLN A 89 14.22 0.49 -11.19
N PRO A 90 14.63 -0.47 -12.06
CA PRO A 90 13.78 -1.60 -12.44
C PRO A 90 13.50 -2.57 -11.29
N CYS A 91 14.33 -2.58 -10.26
CA CYS A 91 14.17 -3.48 -9.12
C CYS A 91 12.86 -3.24 -8.34
N TYR A 92 12.25 -2.05 -8.42
CA TYR A 92 10.94 -1.81 -7.83
C TYR A 92 9.84 -2.69 -8.44
N PHE A 93 9.97 -3.13 -9.69
CA PHE A 93 9.02 -4.08 -10.27
C PHE A 93 9.00 -5.41 -9.53
N ILE A 94 10.14 -5.85 -8.99
CA ILE A 94 10.23 -7.09 -8.21
C ILE A 94 9.47 -6.91 -6.89
N LEU A 95 9.64 -5.77 -6.21
CA LEU A 95 8.92 -5.46 -4.97
C LEU A 95 7.41 -5.37 -5.21
N ILE A 96 6.99 -4.62 -6.22
CA ILE A 96 5.57 -4.41 -6.56
C ILE A 96 4.87 -5.74 -6.89
N LYS A 97 5.56 -6.65 -7.60
CA LYS A 97 5.03 -7.99 -7.94
C LYS A 97 4.83 -8.91 -6.73
N LYS A 98 5.34 -8.57 -5.54
CA LYS A 98 5.03 -9.30 -4.30
C LYS A 98 3.62 -8.98 -3.77
N PHE A 99 2.97 -7.94 -4.27
CA PHE A 99 1.61 -7.55 -3.91
C PHE A 99 0.60 -7.98 -4.99
N SER A 100 -0.68 -8.06 -4.61
CA SER A 100 -1.73 -8.43 -5.57
C SER A 100 -1.95 -7.32 -6.61
N ALA A 101 -2.21 -7.70 -7.87
CA ALA A 101 -2.52 -6.74 -8.93
C ALA A 101 -3.75 -5.89 -8.59
N THR A 102 -4.75 -6.49 -7.97
CA THR A 102 -5.96 -5.78 -7.49
C THR A 102 -5.61 -4.70 -6.47
N SER A 103 -4.76 -5.01 -5.48
CA SER A 103 -4.28 -4.03 -4.49
C SER A 103 -3.54 -2.88 -5.17
N LEU A 104 -2.65 -3.18 -6.13
CA LEU A 104 -1.90 -2.18 -6.88
C LEU A 104 -2.82 -1.20 -7.62
N ILE A 105 -3.79 -1.72 -8.36
CA ILE A 105 -4.75 -0.91 -9.11
C ILE A 105 -5.58 -0.04 -8.16
N GLN A 106 -6.07 -0.62 -7.06
CA GLN A 106 -6.87 0.11 -6.07
C GLN A 106 -6.07 1.21 -5.36
N VAL A 107 -4.81 0.95 -4.98
CA VAL A 107 -3.94 1.93 -4.35
C VAL A 107 -3.63 3.08 -5.31
N LEU A 108 -3.27 2.78 -6.57
CA LEU A 108 -3.08 3.80 -7.59
C LEU A 108 -4.36 4.63 -7.80
N GLY A 109 -5.50 3.97 -7.93
CA GLY A 109 -6.80 4.63 -8.07
C GLY A 109 -7.12 5.54 -6.88
N PHE A 110 -6.78 5.11 -5.66
CA PHE A 110 -6.92 5.91 -4.45
C PHE A 110 -6.02 7.16 -4.46
N LYS A 111 -4.77 7.07 -4.95
CA LYS A 111 -3.89 8.23 -5.12
C LYS A 111 -4.51 9.27 -6.07
N PHE A 112 -5.04 8.86 -7.23
CA PHE A 112 -5.73 9.76 -8.16
C PHE A 112 -6.96 10.42 -7.52
N HIS A 113 -7.83 9.62 -6.90
CA HIS A 113 -9.01 10.12 -6.20
C HIS A 113 -8.66 11.09 -5.07
N GLY A 114 -7.55 10.86 -4.37
CA GLY A 114 -7.03 11.75 -3.33
C GLY A 114 -6.79 13.17 -3.86
N HIS A 115 -6.11 13.29 -5.00
CA HIS A 115 -5.86 14.58 -5.65
C HIS A 115 -7.15 15.24 -6.13
N MET A 116 -8.04 14.48 -6.78
CA MET A 116 -9.33 14.99 -7.27
C MET A 116 -10.21 15.51 -6.12
N LYS A 117 -10.28 14.76 -5.02
CA LYS A 117 -11.04 15.14 -3.82
C LYS A 117 -10.45 16.37 -3.14
N ALA A 118 -9.13 16.55 -3.18
CA ALA A 118 -8.45 17.74 -2.70
C ALA A 118 -8.60 18.95 -3.65
N GLY A 119 -9.31 18.80 -4.79
CA GLY A 119 -9.45 19.86 -5.79
C GLY A 119 -8.16 20.17 -6.55
N THR A 120 -7.17 19.27 -6.48
CA THR A 120 -5.87 19.41 -7.13
C THR A 120 -5.79 18.49 -8.34
N ARG A 121 -5.02 18.89 -9.36
CA ARG A 121 -4.68 17.96 -10.44
C ARG A 121 -3.65 16.95 -9.94
N PRO A 122 -3.79 15.66 -10.29
CA PRO A 122 -2.76 14.68 -10.03
C PRO A 122 -1.41 15.15 -10.63
N PRO A 123 -0.29 14.98 -9.92
CA PRO A 123 1.00 15.47 -10.37
C PRO A 123 1.50 14.68 -11.58
N SER A 124 2.36 15.32 -12.40
CA SER A 124 2.93 14.67 -13.60
C SER A 124 3.74 13.42 -13.27
N SER A 125 4.33 13.34 -12.08
CA SER A 125 5.08 12.20 -11.57
C SER A 125 4.19 10.97 -11.39
N LEU A 126 2.97 11.12 -10.87
CA LEU A 126 2.00 10.02 -10.75
C LEU A 126 1.58 9.47 -12.13
N PHE A 127 1.38 10.34 -13.12
CA PHE A 127 1.13 9.90 -14.50
C PHE A 127 2.33 9.15 -15.09
N LYS A 128 3.56 9.62 -14.83
CA LYS A 128 4.79 8.94 -15.27
C LYS A 128 4.96 7.58 -14.59
N LEU A 129 4.61 7.47 -13.31
CA LEU A 129 4.61 6.20 -12.57
C LEU A 129 3.68 5.18 -13.26
N VAL A 130 2.41 5.55 -13.50
CA VAL A 130 1.44 4.70 -14.19
C VAL A 130 1.92 4.32 -15.59
N ALA A 131 2.41 5.29 -16.37
CA ALA A 131 2.95 5.04 -17.70
C ALA A 131 4.13 4.05 -17.67
N THR A 132 4.99 4.14 -16.64
CA THR A 132 6.13 3.24 -16.44
C THR A 132 5.66 1.83 -16.09
N LEU A 133 4.64 1.69 -15.24
CA LEU A 133 4.03 0.40 -14.92
C LEU A 133 3.36 -0.24 -16.14
N CYS A 134 2.64 0.55 -16.96
CA CYS A 134 2.05 0.08 -18.21
C CYS A 134 3.11 -0.34 -19.24
N LYS A 135 4.17 0.46 -19.43
CA LYS A 135 5.28 0.15 -20.35
C LYS A 135 5.93 -1.20 -20.02
N ASN A 136 6.06 -1.51 -18.72
CA ASN A 136 6.65 -2.76 -18.23
C ASN A 136 5.63 -3.88 -18.03
N LYS A 137 4.39 -3.72 -18.53
CA LYS A 137 3.32 -4.73 -18.47
C LYS A 137 2.97 -5.19 -17.05
N VAL A 138 3.10 -4.29 -16.07
CA VAL A 138 2.69 -4.56 -14.67
C VAL A 138 1.19 -4.35 -14.50
N ILE A 139 0.62 -3.35 -15.19
CA ILE A 139 -0.81 -3.04 -15.24
C ILE A 139 -1.21 -2.65 -16.67
N HIS A 140 -2.49 -2.79 -17.02
CA HIS A 140 -3.02 -2.28 -18.28
C HIS A 140 -3.69 -0.92 -18.10
N VAL A 141 -3.73 -0.12 -19.18
CA VAL A 141 -4.41 1.19 -19.16
C VAL A 141 -5.90 1.03 -18.87
N SER A 142 -6.52 -0.06 -19.33
CA SER A 142 -7.91 -0.41 -19.01
C SER A 142 -8.18 -0.51 -17.52
N ASP A 143 -7.17 -0.91 -16.73
CA ASP A 143 -7.33 -1.17 -15.31
C ASP A 143 -7.36 0.13 -14.51
N ILE A 144 -6.63 1.15 -14.97
CA ILE A 144 -6.51 2.45 -14.30
C ILE A 144 -7.50 3.49 -14.83
N TYR A 145 -7.97 3.34 -16.08
CA TYR A 145 -8.90 4.28 -16.72
C TYR A 145 -10.15 4.62 -15.90
N PRO A 146 -10.79 3.69 -15.14
CA PRO A 146 -11.93 4.03 -14.29
C PRO A 146 -11.61 5.00 -13.15
N TYR A 147 -10.33 5.23 -12.84
CA TYR A 147 -9.88 6.09 -11.73
C TYR A 147 -9.26 7.43 -12.19
N LEU A 148 -9.20 7.68 -13.50
CA LEU A 148 -8.70 8.92 -14.11
C LEU A 148 -9.85 9.88 -14.43
#